data_AF-A0A938UMJ6-F1
#
_entry.id   AF-A0A938UMJ6-F1
#
_cell.length_a   1.000
_cell.length_b   1.000
_cell.length_c   1.000
_cell.angle_alpha   90.00
_cell.angle_beta   90.00
_cell.angle_gamma   90.00
#
_symmetry.space_group_name_H-M   'P 1'
#
loop_
_entity.id
_entity.type
_entity.pdbx_description
1 polymer ?
#
loop_
_entity_poly.entity_id
_entity_poly.type
_entity_poly.pdbx_seq_one_letter_code
_entity_poly.pdbx_strand_id
1 'polypeptide(L)'
;MRFIRSVSKGSWVRVACAAALWALGCQSSLTGNEGNLTFFYTTDDELDFNQPIAIGAKLDLTVKTAGIPKKDVSLTKVEPADTKVLKVAGLMGGAFTLEGVGDGSTSISVTATRSDGTSTHDTITMMAKKPETIEVAHSCGGGNVGHYLVGKTIFVPYDLKLKDGRAVIGYGYHGLSIAPAKGLQWDQVHKSQWAYVYKTADVPGDVTLTSTLEPGKSWTVRLVDEGQIDGGKLEGVSGKTLEMLAGTSAIVLARPTVGGNPICQPDTSFTVSGKTPDVCAVTATAANVPTSKNVVEAWSWVTVQAKKLGVCEFDVVWPKGNKGQGATAAVKVNVVQLVKPSGN
;
A
#
# COMPACT_ATOMS: atom_id res chain seq x y z
N MET A 1 -19.63 -41.90 -33.95
CA MET A 1 -19.10 -43.27 -33.75
C MET A 1 -17.93 -43.20 -32.78
N ARG A 2 -18.01 -44.02 -31.71
CA ARG A 2 -16.99 -44.47 -30.73
C ARG A 2 -16.32 -43.39 -29.84
N PHE A 3 -16.55 -43.34 -28.51
CA PHE A 3 -16.16 -44.26 -27.40
C PHE A 3 -14.63 -44.37 -27.25
N ILE A 4 -13.94 -44.39 -26.08
CA ILE A 4 -14.20 -44.15 -24.65
C ILE A 4 -12.80 -44.21 -23.95
N ARG A 5 -12.63 -43.50 -22.82
CA ARG A 5 -11.71 -43.68 -21.64
C ARG A 5 -10.19 -43.94 -21.81
N SER A 6 -9.40 -43.26 -20.97
CA SER A 6 -8.68 -43.93 -19.86
C SER A 6 -8.11 -42.93 -18.85
N VAL A 7 -8.09 -43.37 -17.59
CA VAL A 7 -7.63 -42.70 -16.37
C VAL A 7 -6.14 -42.98 -16.17
N SER A 8 -5.37 -42.04 -15.62
CA SER A 8 -4.24 -42.40 -14.75
C SER A 8 -4.15 -41.47 -13.53
N LYS A 9 -3.85 -42.11 -12.39
CA LYS A 9 -3.69 -41.51 -11.06
C LYS A 9 -2.22 -41.19 -10.81
N GLY A 10 -1.97 -40.12 -10.06
CA GLY A 10 -0.90 -40.04 -9.06
C GLY A 10 0.34 -39.25 -9.43
N SER A 11 0.56 -38.11 -8.76
CA SER A 11 1.67 -37.95 -7.80
C SER A 11 1.76 -36.47 -7.34
N TRP A 12 1.70 -36.28 -6.02
CA TRP A 12 2.22 -35.18 -5.18
C TRP A 12 2.79 -33.95 -5.89
N VAL A 13 1.95 -32.91 -6.04
CA VAL A 13 2.42 -31.55 -6.29
C VAL A 13 2.72 -30.90 -4.94
N ARG A 14 4.01 -30.76 -4.61
CA ARG A 14 4.46 -29.79 -3.61
C ARG A 14 4.24 -28.41 -4.22
N VAL A 15 3.20 -27.71 -3.79
CA VAL A 15 2.99 -26.29 -4.11
C VAL A 15 4.02 -25.48 -3.33
N ALA A 16 5.18 -25.27 -3.92
CA ALA A 16 6.08 -24.17 -3.56
C ALA A 16 5.66 -22.96 -4.38
N CYS A 17 4.59 -22.28 -3.96
CA CYS A 17 4.27 -20.92 -4.42
C CYS A 17 4.74 -19.94 -3.36
N ALA A 18 6.05 -19.70 -3.33
CA ALA A 18 6.63 -18.53 -2.68
C ALA A 18 7.48 -17.81 -3.72
N ALA A 19 7.36 -16.48 -3.74
CA ALA A 19 8.07 -15.54 -4.62
C ALA A 19 7.48 -15.31 -6.02
N ALA A 20 6.40 -14.53 -6.09
CA ALA A 20 6.14 -13.62 -7.22
C ALA A 20 5.04 -12.59 -6.85
N LEU A 21 5.35 -11.70 -5.91
CA LEU A 21 4.52 -10.52 -5.57
C LEU A 21 5.32 -9.21 -5.79
N TRP A 22 6.20 -9.18 -6.80
CA TRP A 22 7.00 -8.00 -7.18
C TRP A 22 6.30 -7.15 -8.26
N ALA A 23 4.98 -6.93 -8.11
CA ALA A 23 4.20 -6.19 -9.11
C ALA A 23 4.32 -4.67 -8.91
N LEU A 24 5.00 -3.99 -9.86
CA LEU A 24 4.77 -2.59 -10.29
C LEU A 24 4.88 -1.47 -9.24
N GLY A 25 5.61 -1.68 -8.14
CA GLY A 25 6.05 -0.57 -7.28
C GLY A 25 7.06 0.31 -8.00
N CYS A 26 7.14 1.60 -7.66
CA CYS A 26 8.29 2.40 -8.03
C CYS A 26 9.55 1.69 -7.48
N GLN A 27 10.58 1.60 -8.30
CA GLN A 27 11.81 0.91 -7.93
C GLN A 27 12.93 1.92 -8.03
N SER A 28 13.56 2.20 -6.89
CA SER A 28 14.79 2.97 -6.86
C SER A 28 15.92 2.06 -7.30
N SER A 29 16.87 2.59 -8.07
CA SER A 29 18.00 1.81 -8.56
C SER A 29 19.29 2.60 -8.69
N LEU A 30 20.40 1.95 -8.35
CA LEU A 30 21.75 2.50 -8.51
C LEU A 30 22.66 1.44 -9.14
N THR A 31 23.40 1.81 -10.17
CA THR A 31 24.52 0.98 -10.66
C THR A 31 25.71 1.23 -9.74
N GLY A 32 26.37 0.17 -9.30
CA GLY A 32 27.53 0.29 -8.40
C GLY A 32 28.71 0.98 -9.06
N ASN A 33 29.69 1.37 -8.23
CA ASN A 33 30.82 2.20 -8.63
C ASN A 33 31.70 1.53 -9.70
N GLU A 34 31.79 0.20 -9.70
CA GLU A 34 32.55 -0.58 -10.68
C GLU A 34 31.74 -0.89 -11.95
N GLY A 35 30.44 -0.59 -11.97
CA GLY A 35 29.58 -0.75 -13.15
C GLY A 35 29.19 -2.19 -13.48
N ASN A 36 29.36 -3.12 -12.53
CA ASN A 36 29.16 -4.55 -12.72
C ASN A 36 27.77 -5.02 -12.29
N LEU A 37 27.20 -4.39 -11.27
CA LEU A 37 25.95 -4.74 -10.60
C LEU A 37 25.02 -3.52 -10.54
N THR A 38 23.71 -3.78 -10.56
CA THR A 38 22.68 -2.78 -10.25
C THR A 38 21.89 -3.24 -9.03
N PHE A 39 21.69 -2.30 -8.11
CA PHE A 39 21.03 -2.48 -6.82
C PHE A 39 19.65 -1.87 -6.88
N PHE A 40 18.69 -2.49 -6.18
CA PHE A 40 17.30 -2.10 -6.22
C PHE A 40 16.63 -2.24 -4.86
N TYR A 41 15.71 -1.34 -4.55
CA TYR A 41 14.70 -1.54 -3.51
C TYR A 41 13.36 -0.96 -3.96
N THR A 42 12.28 -1.47 -3.38
CA THR A 42 10.92 -0.97 -3.64
C THR A 42 10.66 0.29 -2.82
N THR A 43 10.09 1.30 -3.47
CA THR A 43 9.75 2.60 -2.89
C THR A 43 8.37 3.04 -3.41
N ASP A 44 7.70 3.94 -2.70
CA ASP A 44 6.44 4.54 -3.10
C ASP A 44 6.65 5.79 -3.98
N ASP A 45 7.42 6.77 -3.50
CA ASP A 45 7.28 8.15 -4.01
C ASP A 45 8.56 8.88 -4.44
N GLU A 46 9.75 8.25 -4.42
CA GLU A 46 10.98 8.91 -4.87
C GLU A 46 12.01 7.94 -5.51
N LEU A 47 12.64 8.35 -6.61
CA LEU A 47 13.67 7.57 -7.32
C LEU A 47 15.09 7.81 -6.77
N ASP A 48 15.25 8.56 -5.67
CA ASP A 48 16.56 8.78 -5.06
C ASP A 48 16.98 7.54 -4.26
N PHE A 49 18.01 6.85 -4.74
CA PHE A 49 18.58 5.68 -4.08
C PHE A 49 19.37 6.03 -2.80
N ASN A 50 19.79 7.29 -2.65
CA ASN A 50 20.71 7.71 -1.58
C ASN A 50 19.99 8.15 -0.29
N GLN A 51 18.72 7.79 -0.13
CA GLN A 51 17.98 8.03 1.10
C GLN A 51 18.60 7.22 2.27
N PRO A 52 18.81 7.82 3.45
CA PRO A 52 19.34 7.10 4.60
C PRO A 52 18.34 6.08 5.16
N ILE A 53 18.84 4.95 5.63
CA ILE A 53 18.05 3.96 6.38
C ILE A 53 17.88 4.48 7.82
N ALA A 54 16.67 4.42 8.36
CA ALA A 54 16.42 4.78 9.76
C ALA A 54 17.24 3.88 10.70
N ILE A 55 17.88 4.45 11.71
CA ILE A 55 18.56 3.64 12.74
C ILE A 55 17.53 2.77 13.46
N GLY A 56 17.76 1.45 13.46
CA GLY A 56 16.85 0.40 13.92
C GLY A 56 15.93 -0.18 12.82
N ALA A 57 15.87 0.44 11.63
CA ALA A 57 15.14 -0.10 10.49
C ALA A 57 16.00 -1.03 9.63
N LYS A 58 15.32 -1.75 8.75
CA LYS A 58 15.91 -2.66 7.77
C LYS A 58 15.49 -2.28 6.35
N LEU A 59 16.36 -2.56 5.38
CA LEU A 59 16.10 -2.35 3.95
C LEU A 59 16.52 -3.60 3.18
N ASP A 60 15.60 -4.14 2.37
CA ASP A 60 15.89 -5.26 1.48
C ASP A 60 16.35 -4.74 0.12
N LEU A 61 17.56 -5.11 -0.28
CA LEU A 61 18.14 -4.79 -1.58
C LEU A 61 18.20 -6.03 -2.46
N THR A 62 17.75 -5.88 -3.70
CA THR A 62 17.93 -6.88 -4.76
C THR A 62 19.08 -6.46 -5.68
N VAL A 63 19.87 -7.42 -6.12
CA VAL A 63 21.04 -7.20 -6.97
C VAL A 63 20.87 -7.96 -8.28
N LYS A 64 21.19 -7.30 -9.39
CA LYS A 64 21.25 -7.91 -10.74
C LYS A 64 22.51 -7.46 -11.45
N THR A 65 22.85 -8.08 -12.58
CA THR A 65 23.91 -7.57 -13.45
C THR A 65 23.57 -6.17 -13.97
N ALA A 66 24.58 -5.33 -14.14
CA ALA A 66 24.42 -4.08 -14.86
C ALA A 66 24.11 -4.31 -16.36
N GLY A 67 23.56 -3.29 -17.03
CA GLY A 67 23.21 -3.33 -18.45
C GLY A 67 21.80 -3.84 -18.76
N ILE A 68 21.49 -3.99 -20.06
CA ILE A 68 20.21 -4.49 -20.56
C ILE A 68 20.49 -5.70 -21.47
N PRO A 69 19.87 -6.88 -21.21
CA PRO A 69 18.94 -7.18 -20.12
C PRO A 69 19.66 -7.39 -18.77
N LYS A 70 19.02 -6.95 -17.67
CA LYS A 70 19.47 -7.24 -16.30
C LYS A 70 19.23 -8.72 -15.98
N LYS A 71 20.28 -9.43 -15.57
CA LYS A 71 20.21 -10.86 -15.23
C LYS A 71 20.35 -11.06 -13.72
N ASP A 72 19.72 -12.11 -13.21
CA ASP A 72 19.84 -12.47 -11.80
C ASP A 72 21.26 -12.95 -11.48
N VAL A 73 21.68 -12.70 -10.24
CA VAL A 73 22.97 -13.13 -9.68
C VAL A 73 22.75 -13.86 -8.37
N SER A 74 23.71 -14.68 -7.97
CA SER A 74 23.74 -15.29 -6.63
C SER A 74 24.76 -14.56 -5.78
N LEU A 75 24.34 -13.91 -4.71
CA LEU A 75 25.25 -13.20 -3.81
C LEU A 75 26.06 -14.19 -2.99
N THR A 76 27.38 -13.98 -2.95
CA THR A 76 28.31 -14.81 -2.17
C THR A 76 28.87 -14.06 -0.98
N LYS A 77 28.97 -12.73 -1.07
CA LYS A 77 29.51 -11.88 -0.01
C LYS A 77 28.87 -10.50 -0.04
N VAL A 78 28.51 -9.98 1.13
CA VAL A 78 28.08 -8.59 1.33
C VAL A 78 28.73 -8.08 2.61
N GLU A 79 29.51 -7.01 2.51
CA GLU A 79 30.31 -6.48 3.63
C GLU A 79 30.25 -4.95 3.68
N PRO A 80 29.65 -4.37 4.74
CA PRO A 80 29.80 -2.96 5.06
C PRO A 80 31.23 -2.68 5.56
N ALA A 81 31.83 -1.59 5.08
CA ALA A 81 33.15 -1.15 5.55
C ALA A 81 33.12 -0.69 7.02
N ASP A 82 31.99 -0.17 7.49
CA ASP A 82 31.75 0.20 8.88
C ASP A 82 30.45 -0.42 9.41
N THR A 83 30.62 -1.49 10.18
CA THR A 83 29.51 -2.23 10.81
C THR A 83 28.84 -1.47 11.96
N LYS A 84 29.41 -0.36 12.41
CA LYS A 84 28.77 0.54 13.38
C LYS A 84 27.74 1.45 12.73
N VAL A 85 27.78 1.61 11.41
CA VAL A 85 26.78 2.39 10.65
C VAL A 85 25.72 1.46 10.06
N LEU A 86 26.12 0.47 9.27
CA LEU A 86 25.22 -0.49 8.63
C LEU A 86 25.68 -1.93 8.88
N LYS A 87 24.73 -2.84 9.14
CA LYS A 87 25.00 -4.27 9.30
C LYS A 87 24.20 -5.10 8.29
N VAL A 88 24.78 -6.20 7.81
CA VAL A 88 24.04 -7.19 7.01
C VAL A 88 23.21 -8.05 7.95
N ALA A 89 21.89 -7.92 7.86
CA ALA A 89 20.93 -8.66 8.68
C ALA A 89 20.47 -9.97 8.01
N GLY A 90 20.67 -10.12 6.70
CA GLY A 90 20.30 -11.33 5.97
C GLY A 90 20.85 -11.35 4.55
N LEU A 91 21.03 -12.55 4.01
CA LEU A 91 21.47 -12.83 2.65
C LEU A 91 20.61 -13.97 2.08
N MET A 92 19.99 -13.76 0.92
CA MET A 92 19.16 -14.77 0.28
C MET A 92 19.19 -14.63 -1.25
N GLY A 93 19.88 -15.57 -1.92
CA GLY A 93 19.98 -15.59 -3.38
C GLY A 93 20.59 -14.30 -3.93
N GLY A 94 19.84 -13.60 -4.78
CA GLY A 94 20.22 -12.30 -5.37
C GLY A 94 19.91 -11.09 -4.50
N ALA A 95 19.54 -11.26 -3.22
CA ALA A 95 19.12 -10.18 -2.34
C ALA A 95 19.80 -10.22 -0.97
N PHE A 96 19.90 -9.07 -0.32
CA PHE A 96 20.41 -8.93 1.03
C PHE A 96 19.63 -7.87 1.81
N THR A 97 19.67 -7.95 3.13
CA THR A 97 19.03 -6.99 4.03
C THR A 97 20.09 -6.22 4.80
N LEU A 98 20.02 -4.89 4.75
CA LEU A 98 20.81 -4.00 5.61
C LEU A 98 19.98 -3.54 6.81
N GLU A 99 20.63 -3.35 7.95
CA GLU A 99 20.07 -2.76 9.16
C GLU A 99 20.84 -1.49 9.51
N GLY A 100 20.12 -0.40 9.79
CA GLY A 100 20.69 0.85 10.30
C GLY A 100 21.09 0.70 11.76
N VAL A 101 22.39 0.79 12.08
CA VAL A 101 22.90 0.58 13.46
C VAL A 101 23.36 1.89 14.10
N GLY A 102 23.92 2.80 13.31
CA GLY A 102 24.47 4.06 13.81
C GLY A 102 24.44 5.16 12.75
N ASP A 103 24.61 6.39 13.19
CA ASP A 103 24.58 7.55 12.31
C ASP A 103 25.84 7.60 11.44
N GLY A 104 25.69 7.71 10.13
CA GLY A 104 26.83 7.88 9.22
C GLY A 104 26.57 7.41 7.80
N SER A 105 27.67 7.26 7.07
CA SER A 105 27.72 6.70 5.72
C SER A 105 28.80 5.62 5.66
N THR A 106 28.58 4.56 4.89
CA THR A 106 29.57 3.50 4.70
C THR A 106 29.46 2.88 3.32
N SER A 107 30.57 2.36 2.82
CA SER A 107 30.60 1.59 1.57
C SER A 107 30.16 0.15 1.85
N ILE A 108 29.34 -0.41 0.97
CA ILE A 108 28.91 -1.81 0.97
C ILE A 108 29.57 -2.49 -0.21
N SER A 109 30.44 -3.45 0.07
CA SER A 109 31.05 -4.30 -0.95
C SER A 109 30.19 -5.54 -1.19
N VAL A 110 29.89 -5.84 -2.45
CA VAL A 110 29.07 -6.98 -2.85
C VAL A 110 29.82 -7.83 -3.87
N THR A 111 29.94 -9.13 -3.56
CA THR A 111 30.43 -10.15 -4.48
C THR A 111 29.28 -11.06 -4.87
N ALA A 112 29.16 -11.33 -6.16
CA ALA A 112 28.10 -12.15 -6.72
C ALA A 112 28.61 -13.07 -7.81
N THR A 113 27.95 -14.22 -7.98
CA THR A 113 28.19 -15.16 -9.07
C THR A 113 27.10 -14.98 -10.12
N ARG A 114 27.51 -14.76 -11.37
CA ARG A 114 26.61 -14.68 -12.53
C ARG A 114 26.15 -16.06 -12.97
N SER A 115 25.15 -16.12 -13.85
CA SER A 115 24.60 -17.38 -14.37
C SER A 115 25.61 -18.25 -15.12
N ASP A 116 26.68 -17.65 -15.65
CA ASP A 116 27.78 -18.34 -16.33
C ASP A 116 28.88 -18.85 -15.37
N GLY A 117 28.68 -18.69 -14.05
CA GLY A 117 29.64 -19.08 -13.02
C GLY A 117 30.73 -18.04 -12.75
N THR A 118 30.78 -16.93 -13.51
CA THR A 118 31.79 -15.89 -13.27
C THR A 118 31.48 -15.11 -11.99
N SER A 119 32.53 -14.86 -11.19
CA SER A 119 32.45 -13.98 -10.03
C SER A 119 32.56 -12.52 -10.47
N THR A 120 31.73 -11.67 -9.90
CA THR A 120 31.75 -10.23 -10.12
C THR A 120 31.64 -9.50 -8.79
N HIS A 121 32.11 -8.26 -8.75
CA HIS A 121 32.22 -7.45 -7.56
C HIS A 121 31.82 -6.02 -7.89
N ASP A 122 31.15 -5.37 -6.93
CA ASP A 122 30.78 -3.96 -7.02
C ASP A 122 30.64 -3.35 -5.61
N THR A 123 30.62 -2.02 -5.56
CA THR A 123 30.46 -1.25 -4.33
C THR A 123 29.37 -0.19 -4.48
N ILE A 124 28.66 0.08 -3.39
CA ILE A 124 27.75 1.22 -3.26
C ILE A 124 28.01 1.93 -1.94
N THR A 125 27.63 3.21 -1.85
CA THR A 125 27.64 3.95 -0.59
C THR A 125 26.21 4.05 -0.08
N MET A 126 25.99 3.72 1.19
CA MET A 126 24.69 3.84 1.84
C MET A 126 24.82 4.53 3.20
N MET A 127 23.72 5.08 3.68
CA MET A 127 23.69 5.88 4.89
C MET A 127 22.69 5.33 5.90
N ALA A 128 22.96 5.57 7.17
CA ALA A 128 21.96 5.42 8.23
C ALA A 128 21.87 6.71 9.04
N LYS A 129 20.64 7.11 9.39
CA LYS A 129 20.34 8.34 10.13
C LYS A 129 19.20 8.11 11.11
N LYS A 130 19.22 8.83 12.23
CA LYS A 130 18.05 8.88 13.11
C LYS A 130 16.99 9.78 12.45
N PRO A 131 15.75 9.32 12.24
CA PRO A 131 14.68 10.19 11.79
C PRO A 131 14.41 11.27 12.85
N GLU A 132 14.11 12.48 12.41
CA GLU A 132 13.87 13.63 13.30
C GLU A 132 12.40 14.02 13.33
N THR A 133 11.64 13.69 12.29
CA THR A 133 10.20 13.93 12.22
C THR A 133 9.48 12.69 11.68
N ILE A 134 8.20 12.58 12.03
CA ILE A 134 7.28 11.59 11.47
C ILE A 134 5.98 12.28 11.10
N GLU A 135 5.50 12.01 9.90
CA GLU A 135 4.19 12.44 9.42
C GLU A 135 3.33 11.20 9.28
N VAL A 136 2.17 11.19 9.94
CA VAL A 136 1.20 10.11 9.79
C VAL A 136 0.02 10.67 9.01
N ALA A 137 -0.45 9.88 8.04
CA ALA A 137 -1.63 10.21 7.26
C ALA A 137 -2.72 9.15 7.45
N HIS A 138 -3.96 9.59 7.34
CA HIS A 138 -5.12 8.72 7.33
C HIS A 138 -5.61 8.57 5.89
N SER A 139 -5.92 7.33 5.47
CA SER A 139 -6.29 7.06 4.07
C SER A 139 -7.63 7.64 3.61
N CYS A 140 -8.37 8.26 4.52
CA CYS A 140 -9.60 9.01 4.23
C CYS A 140 -9.42 10.54 4.29
N GLY A 141 -8.19 11.07 4.37
CA GLY A 141 -7.91 12.49 4.22
C GLY A 141 -6.86 13.08 5.19
N GLY A 142 -6.59 14.38 5.05
CA GLY A 142 -5.47 15.10 5.70
C GLY A 142 -5.73 15.65 7.12
N GLY A 143 -6.48 14.91 7.94
CA GLY A 143 -6.75 15.28 9.33
C GLY A 143 -5.91 14.52 10.36
N ASN A 144 -5.99 14.92 11.62
CA ASN A 144 -5.39 14.18 12.75
C ASN A 144 -6.29 13.07 13.30
N VAL A 145 -7.44 12.80 12.68
CA VAL A 145 -8.40 11.77 13.11
C VAL A 145 -8.80 10.92 11.91
N GLY A 146 -8.54 9.62 11.99
CA GLY A 146 -8.99 8.64 11.01
C GLY A 146 -9.95 7.65 11.64
N HIS A 147 -11.03 7.30 10.94
CA HIS A 147 -12.03 6.33 11.41
C HIS A 147 -11.73 4.95 10.81
N TYR A 148 -11.64 3.93 11.64
CA TYR A 148 -11.30 2.56 11.25
C TYR A 148 -12.21 1.56 11.93
N LEU A 149 -12.48 0.44 11.27
CA LEU A 149 -13.29 -0.63 11.85
C LEU A 149 -12.51 -1.41 12.92
N VAL A 150 -13.22 -1.83 13.97
CA VAL A 150 -12.71 -2.76 15.00
C VAL A 150 -12.40 -4.14 14.42
N GLY A 151 -11.48 -4.88 15.04
CA GLY A 151 -11.15 -6.26 14.68
C GLY A 151 -10.57 -6.43 13.26
N LYS A 152 -10.02 -5.38 12.65
CA LYS A 152 -9.48 -5.36 11.28
C LYS A 152 -7.97 -5.19 11.26
N THR A 153 -7.37 -5.57 10.14
CA THR A 153 -6.00 -5.15 9.82
C THR A 153 -6.09 -3.82 9.09
N ILE A 154 -5.34 -2.82 9.55
CA ILE A 154 -5.29 -1.48 8.97
C ILE A 154 -3.86 -1.10 8.62
N PHE A 155 -3.72 -0.27 7.59
CA PHE A 155 -2.47 0.35 7.19
C PHE A 155 -2.51 1.81 7.59
N VAL A 156 -1.55 2.29 8.36
CA VAL A 156 -1.46 3.70 8.74
C VAL A 156 -0.24 4.28 8.04
N PRO A 157 -0.42 4.99 6.91
CA PRO A 157 0.68 5.59 6.18
C PRO A 157 1.53 6.49 7.05
N TYR A 158 2.84 6.47 6.81
CA TYR A 158 3.77 7.37 7.46
C TYR A 158 4.92 7.77 6.55
N ASP A 159 5.46 8.96 6.78
CA ASP A 159 6.78 9.37 6.30
C ASP A 159 7.70 9.62 7.49
N LEU A 160 8.95 9.16 7.38
CA LEU A 160 10.02 9.57 8.29
C LEU A 160 10.92 10.57 7.57
N LYS A 161 11.25 11.68 8.21
CA LYS A 161 12.08 12.73 7.60
C LYS A 161 13.15 13.24 8.56
N LEU A 162 14.19 13.83 7.98
CA LEU A 162 15.11 14.73 8.67
C LEU A 162 14.46 16.12 8.77
N LYS A 163 14.99 17.01 9.63
CA LYS A 163 14.48 18.39 9.75
C LYS A 163 14.56 19.21 8.47
N ASP A 164 15.48 18.86 7.57
CA ASP A 164 15.62 19.49 6.25
C ASP A 164 14.62 18.96 5.21
N GLY A 165 13.72 18.05 5.61
CA GLY A 165 12.66 17.48 4.77
C GLY A 165 13.07 16.24 3.98
N ARG A 166 14.35 15.82 4.01
CA ARG A 166 14.77 14.60 3.32
C ARG A 166 14.16 13.36 3.97
N ALA A 167 13.69 12.43 3.14
CA ALA A 167 13.13 11.17 3.61
C ALA A 167 14.19 10.28 4.29
N VAL A 168 13.74 9.48 5.25
CA VAL A 168 14.49 8.41 5.90
C VAL A 168 13.69 7.12 5.71
N ILE A 169 14.32 6.08 5.17
CA ILE A 169 13.62 4.87 4.69
C ILE A 169 13.89 3.63 5.56
N GLY A 170 13.24 2.53 5.20
CA GLY A 170 13.39 1.23 5.84
C GLY A 170 12.15 0.83 6.66
N TYR A 171 11.99 -0.48 6.82
CA TYR A 171 10.90 -1.10 7.58
C TYR A 171 11.36 -1.50 8.99
N GLY A 172 10.42 -1.66 9.92
CA GLY A 172 10.69 -2.13 11.28
C GLY A 172 11.07 -1.05 12.30
N TYR A 173 11.14 0.23 11.90
CA TYR A 173 11.25 1.34 12.83
C TYR A 173 9.87 1.86 13.26
N HIS A 174 9.62 1.95 14.57
CA HIS A 174 8.34 2.41 15.12
C HIS A 174 8.53 3.68 15.96
N GLY A 175 8.19 4.82 15.37
CA GLY A 175 8.37 6.15 15.97
C GLY A 175 7.15 6.68 16.73
N LEU A 176 6.27 5.78 17.21
CA LEU A 176 4.99 6.14 17.81
C LEU A 176 4.76 5.41 19.14
N SER A 177 4.21 6.08 20.13
CA SER A 177 3.60 5.43 21.29
C SER A 177 2.09 5.32 21.11
N ILE A 178 1.49 4.22 21.57
CA ILE A 178 0.08 3.89 21.35
C ILE A 178 -0.66 3.90 22.70
N ALA A 179 -1.74 4.68 22.80
CA ALA A 179 -2.58 4.75 24.00
C ALA A 179 -4.08 4.70 23.65
N PRO A 180 -4.87 3.77 24.24
CA PRO A 180 -4.43 2.67 25.08
C PRO A 180 -3.62 1.64 24.27
N ALA A 181 -2.62 1.00 24.90
CA ALA A 181 -1.73 0.05 24.22
C ALA A 181 -2.47 -1.15 23.60
N LYS A 182 -3.64 -1.51 24.13
CA LYS A 182 -4.49 -2.59 23.59
C LYS A 182 -5.33 -2.19 22.38
N GLY A 183 -5.38 -0.89 22.04
CA GLY A 183 -6.19 -0.38 20.94
C GLY A 183 -5.67 -0.77 19.56
N LEU A 184 -4.34 -0.88 19.42
CA LEU A 184 -3.67 -1.25 18.18
C LEU A 184 -2.49 -2.17 18.47
N GLN A 185 -2.43 -3.30 17.79
CA GLN A 185 -1.28 -4.21 17.84
C GLN A 185 -0.48 -4.10 16.55
N TRP A 186 0.77 -3.67 16.65
CA TRP A 186 1.66 -3.54 15.49
C TRP A 186 2.12 -4.90 14.98
N ASP A 187 1.96 -5.15 13.67
CA ASP A 187 2.57 -6.27 12.97
C ASP A 187 4.04 -5.94 12.62
N GLN A 188 4.93 -6.44 13.47
CA GLN A 188 6.38 -6.23 13.34
C GLN A 188 7.03 -7.09 12.25
N VAL A 189 6.32 -8.08 11.72
CA VAL A 189 6.84 -8.98 10.67
C VAL A 189 6.64 -8.35 9.29
N HIS A 190 5.66 -7.47 9.16
CA HIS A 190 5.37 -6.81 7.90
C HIS A 190 6.49 -5.85 7.47
N LYS A 191 6.97 -6.00 6.23
CA LYS A 191 8.11 -5.25 5.67
C LYS A 191 7.71 -3.98 4.90
N SER A 192 6.65 -3.29 5.35
CA SER A 192 6.24 -2.04 4.70
C SER A 192 7.15 -0.89 5.13
N GLN A 193 7.50 -0.04 4.16
CA GLN A 193 8.30 1.18 4.38
C GLN A 193 7.46 2.45 4.41
N TRP A 194 6.18 2.36 4.03
CA TRP A 194 5.28 3.50 3.84
C TRP A 194 4.07 3.47 4.77
N ALA A 195 3.86 2.37 5.50
CA ALA A 195 2.76 2.26 6.46
C ALA A 195 3.07 1.31 7.61
N TYR A 196 2.55 1.67 8.79
CA TYR A 196 2.43 0.74 9.89
C TYR A 196 1.23 -0.16 9.67
N VAL A 197 1.45 -1.47 9.79
CA VAL A 197 0.36 -2.46 9.75
C VAL A 197 -0.07 -2.76 11.17
N TYR A 198 -1.32 -2.43 11.50
CA TYR A 198 -1.89 -2.70 12.82
C TYR A 198 -3.06 -3.67 12.73
N LYS A 199 -3.22 -4.50 13.75
CA LYS A 199 -4.50 -5.11 14.08
C LYS A 199 -5.24 -4.19 15.05
N THR A 200 -6.46 -3.78 14.71
CA THR A 200 -7.33 -2.99 15.59
C THR A 200 -7.97 -3.85 16.65
N ALA A 201 -8.21 -3.27 17.83
CA ALA A 201 -8.97 -3.91 18.90
C ALA A 201 -10.41 -4.24 18.48
N ASP A 202 -11.05 -5.16 19.19
CA ASP A 202 -12.44 -5.59 18.94
C ASP A 202 -13.50 -4.67 19.58
N VAL A 203 -13.09 -3.56 20.21
CA VAL A 203 -13.98 -2.65 20.93
C VAL A 203 -13.80 -1.23 20.38
N PRO A 204 -14.91 -0.50 20.11
CA PRO A 204 -14.83 0.91 19.69
C PRO A 204 -14.16 1.80 20.73
N GLY A 205 -13.54 2.87 20.25
CA GLY A 205 -12.88 3.86 21.10
C GLY A 205 -11.78 4.62 20.36
N ASP A 206 -11.27 5.67 21.00
CA ASP A 206 -10.16 6.45 20.45
C ASP A 206 -8.82 5.86 20.90
N VAL A 207 -7.92 5.70 19.92
CA VAL A 207 -6.52 5.34 20.15
C VAL A 207 -5.64 6.50 19.70
N THR A 208 -4.88 7.06 20.63
CA THR A 208 -3.91 8.12 20.35
C THR A 208 -2.58 7.51 19.94
N LEU A 209 -2.08 7.95 18.79
CA LEU A 209 -0.72 7.75 18.32
C LEU A 209 0.07 9.01 18.64
N THR A 210 1.07 8.94 19.51
CA THR A 210 1.92 10.09 19.86
C THR A 210 3.32 9.88 19.28
N SER A 211 3.87 10.90 18.62
CA SER A 211 5.23 10.85 18.09
C SER A 211 6.24 10.70 19.20
N THR A 212 7.19 9.77 19.05
CA THR A 212 8.37 9.68 19.90
C THR A 212 9.54 10.53 19.39
N LEU A 213 9.37 11.14 18.21
CA LEU A 213 10.36 11.99 17.55
C LEU A 213 10.11 13.48 17.82
N GLU A 214 8.83 13.88 17.88
CA GLU A 214 8.38 15.27 17.96
C GLU A 214 7.46 15.47 19.16
N PRO A 215 7.88 16.22 20.19
CA PRO A 215 7.03 16.52 21.35
C PRO A 215 5.73 17.21 20.94
N GLY A 216 4.61 16.74 21.50
CA GLY A 216 3.28 17.34 21.29
C GLY A 216 2.58 16.95 19.99
N LYS A 217 3.22 16.17 19.11
CA LYS A 217 2.61 15.70 17.86
C LYS A 217 1.84 14.40 18.09
N SER A 218 0.56 14.38 17.72
CA SER A 218 -0.30 13.21 17.89
C SER A 218 -1.41 13.10 16.85
N TRP A 219 -1.83 11.87 16.59
CA TRP A 219 -2.94 11.49 15.72
C TRP A 219 -3.90 10.58 16.47
N THR A 220 -5.14 10.49 16.00
CA THR A 220 -6.20 9.69 16.60
C THR A 220 -6.69 8.66 15.59
N VAL A 221 -6.57 7.39 15.96
CA VAL A 221 -7.25 6.29 15.30
C VAL A 221 -8.54 6.03 16.06
N ARG A 222 -9.66 6.49 15.50
CA ARG A 222 -10.99 6.25 16.06
C ARG A 222 -11.51 4.91 15.57
N LEU A 223 -11.64 3.97 16.49
CA LEU A 223 -12.18 2.64 16.22
C LEU A 223 -13.70 2.66 16.33
N VAL A 224 -14.36 2.16 15.30
CA VAL A 224 -15.83 2.13 15.18
C VAL A 224 -16.33 0.72 14.84
N ASP A 225 -17.53 0.40 15.30
CA ASP A 225 -18.23 -0.82 14.91
C ASP A 225 -18.91 -0.63 13.55
N GLU A 226 -19.04 -1.71 12.78
CA GLU A 226 -19.84 -1.70 11.54
C GLU A 226 -21.29 -1.23 11.78
N GLY A 227 -21.85 -1.52 12.97
CA GLY A 227 -23.18 -1.07 13.39
C GLY A 227 -23.32 0.44 13.52
N GLN A 228 -22.22 1.18 13.63
CA GLN A 228 -22.22 2.64 13.72
C GLN A 228 -22.23 3.32 12.35
N ILE A 229 -22.06 2.57 11.25
CA ILE A 229 -22.14 3.13 9.90
C ILE A 229 -23.52 3.76 9.71
N ASP A 230 -23.56 5.05 9.38
CA ASP A 230 -24.79 5.84 9.26
C ASP A 230 -25.15 6.20 7.81
N GLY A 231 -24.25 5.93 6.87
CA GLY A 231 -24.42 6.18 5.46
C GLY A 231 -23.09 6.01 4.73
N GLY A 232 -22.90 6.80 3.68
CA GLY A 232 -21.64 6.84 2.98
C GLY A 232 -21.55 8.00 2.01
N LYS A 233 -20.33 8.22 1.52
CA LYS A 233 -19.99 9.23 0.53
C LYS A 233 -19.40 8.54 -0.69
N LEU A 234 -19.63 9.13 -1.85
CA LEU A 234 -18.88 8.78 -3.04
C LEU A 234 -17.73 9.74 -3.20
N GLU A 235 -16.56 9.16 -3.38
CA GLU A 235 -15.39 9.89 -3.82
C GLU A 235 -15.21 9.55 -5.30
N GLY A 236 -15.48 10.54 -6.15
CA GLY A 236 -14.94 10.53 -7.51
C GLY A 236 -13.44 10.83 -7.46
N VAL A 237 -12.74 10.54 -8.55
CA VAL A 237 -11.28 10.76 -8.69
C VAL A 237 -10.88 12.25 -8.53
N SER A 238 -11.82 13.19 -8.39
CA SER A 238 -11.55 14.64 -8.36
C SER A 238 -12.41 15.49 -7.42
N GLY A 239 -13.22 14.91 -6.51
CA GLY A 239 -14.00 15.69 -5.53
C GLY A 239 -15.09 16.63 -6.11
N LYS A 240 -15.39 16.55 -7.41
CA LYS A 240 -16.47 17.28 -8.10
C LYS A 240 -17.68 16.38 -8.32
N THR A 241 -18.83 16.96 -8.68
CA THR A 241 -20.00 16.23 -9.20
C THR A 241 -19.51 15.20 -10.20
N LEU A 242 -19.81 13.93 -9.95
CA LEU A 242 -19.43 12.83 -10.83
C LEU A 242 -20.17 13.01 -12.16
N GLU A 243 -19.44 13.47 -13.16
CA GLU A 243 -19.88 13.50 -14.55
C GLU A 243 -19.28 12.31 -15.28
N MET A 244 -20.11 11.62 -16.05
CA MET A 244 -19.72 10.49 -16.87
C MET A 244 -20.17 10.71 -18.30
N LEU A 245 -19.37 10.23 -19.25
CA LEU A 245 -19.74 10.27 -20.65
C LEU A 245 -20.70 9.12 -20.98
N ALA A 246 -21.74 9.41 -21.76
CA ALA A 246 -22.61 8.35 -22.28
C ALA A 246 -21.78 7.32 -23.08
N GLY A 247 -22.03 6.03 -22.83
CA GLY A 247 -21.32 4.92 -23.47
C GLY A 247 -20.03 4.50 -22.77
N THR A 248 -19.63 5.14 -21.66
CA THR A 248 -18.41 4.78 -20.91
C THR A 248 -18.72 4.09 -19.58
N SER A 249 -17.67 3.50 -18.99
CA SER A 249 -17.72 2.97 -17.62
C SER A 249 -16.74 3.73 -16.74
N ALA A 250 -17.12 3.90 -15.48
CA ALA A 250 -16.26 4.46 -14.45
C ALA A 250 -16.30 3.55 -13.22
N ILE A 251 -15.23 3.61 -12.45
CA ILE A 251 -15.16 2.99 -11.13
C ILE A 251 -15.18 4.13 -10.12
N VAL A 252 -16.08 4.04 -9.13
CA VAL A 252 -16.23 5.03 -8.07
C VAL A 252 -16.07 4.36 -6.71
N LEU A 253 -15.48 5.07 -5.75
CA LEU A 253 -15.27 4.56 -4.40
C LEU A 253 -16.41 4.99 -3.50
N ALA A 254 -17.15 4.02 -2.96
CA ALA A 254 -18.19 4.27 -1.96
C ALA A 254 -17.60 4.11 -0.55
N ARG A 255 -17.31 5.21 0.15
CA ARG A 255 -16.80 5.15 1.52
C ARG A 255 -17.96 5.21 2.53
N PRO A 256 -18.18 4.19 3.38
CA PRO A 256 -19.13 4.30 4.49
C PRO A 256 -18.70 5.40 5.46
N THR A 257 -19.67 5.97 6.17
CA THR A 257 -19.46 7.04 7.14
C THR A 257 -19.93 6.67 8.54
N VAL A 258 -19.35 7.33 9.56
CA VAL A 258 -19.85 7.36 10.96
C VAL A 258 -19.87 8.82 11.43
N GLY A 259 -21.03 9.32 11.83
CA GLY A 259 -21.22 10.74 12.13
C GLY A 259 -20.89 11.62 10.92
N GLY A 260 -21.15 11.14 9.70
CA GLY A 260 -20.78 11.80 8.45
C GLY A 260 -19.27 11.81 8.09
N ASN A 261 -18.41 11.21 8.92
CA ASN A 261 -16.97 11.10 8.66
C ASN A 261 -16.65 9.78 7.93
N PRO A 262 -15.83 9.79 6.86
CA PRO A 262 -15.51 8.60 6.10
C PRO A 262 -14.67 7.60 6.91
N ILE A 263 -14.92 6.30 6.71
CA ILE A 263 -14.06 5.23 7.18
C ILE A 263 -12.88 5.06 6.22
N CYS A 264 -11.67 5.07 6.78
CA CYS A 264 -10.40 5.10 6.06
C CYS A 264 -10.12 3.85 5.24
N GLN A 265 -10.42 2.67 5.79
CA GLN A 265 -10.20 1.37 5.14
C GLN A 265 -11.42 0.50 5.38
N PRO A 266 -12.49 0.71 4.60
CA PRO A 266 -13.78 0.11 4.86
C PRO A 266 -13.80 -1.34 4.38
N ASP A 267 -13.14 -2.23 5.10
CA ASP A 267 -13.25 -3.69 4.94
C ASP A 267 -14.60 -4.18 5.48
N THR A 268 -15.67 -3.83 4.76
CA THR A 268 -17.06 -4.17 5.07
C THR A 268 -17.79 -4.61 3.80
N SER A 269 -18.79 -5.47 3.98
CA SER A 269 -19.68 -5.88 2.91
C SER A 269 -20.66 -4.76 2.55
N PHE A 270 -20.93 -4.60 1.26
CA PHE A 270 -21.96 -3.70 0.76
C PHE A 270 -22.68 -4.30 -0.45
N THR A 271 -23.86 -3.78 -0.76
CA THR A 271 -24.62 -4.10 -1.97
C THR A 271 -24.97 -2.82 -2.73
N VAL A 272 -25.18 -2.93 -4.04
CA VAL A 272 -25.55 -1.79 -4.89
C VAL A 272 -26.82 -2.12 -5.67
N SER A 273 -27.75 -1.17 -5.75
CA SER A 273 -28.99 -1.30 -6.51
C SER A 273 -29.25 -0.07 -7.38
N GLY A 274 -29.36 -0.25 -8.69
CA GLY A 274 -29.68 0.81 -9.64
C GLY A 274 -31.15 1.24 -9.58
N LYS A 275 -31.42 2.55 -9.61
CA LYS A 275 -32.76 3.14 -9.67
C LYS A 275 -33.16 3.59 -11.07
N THR A 276 -32.18 3.87 -11.92
CA THR A 276 -32.38 4.32 -13.32
C THR A 276 -31.72 3.36 -14.32
N PRO A 277 -32.21 2.11 -14.45
CA PRO A 277 -31.57 1.08 -15.28
C PRO A 277 -31.48 1.44 -16.77
N ASP A 278 -32.37 2.32 -17.24
CA ASP A 278 -32.36 2.85 -18.60
C ASP A 278 -31.21 3.85 -18.84
N VAL A 279 -30.74 4.53 -17.80
CA VAL A 279 -29.66 5.53 -17.86
C VAL A 279 -28.30 4.87 -17.63
N CYS A 280 -28.22 3.93 -16.69
CA CYS A 280 -26.97 3.27 -16.32
C CYS A 280 -27.19 1.84 -15.81
N ALA A 281 -26.11 1.06 -15.77
CA ALA A 281 -26.03 -0.17 -14.98
C ALA A 281 -24.97 0.02 -13.88
N VAL A 282 -25.21 -0.57 -12.71
CA VAL A 282 -24.31 -0.48 -11.56
C VAL A 282 -24.06 -1.87 -11.00
N THR A 283 -22.82 -2.12 -10.62
CA THR A 283 -22.42 -3.39 -10.00
C THR A 283 -21.39 -3.12 -8.91
N ALA A 284 -21.48 -3.86 -7.81
CA ALA A 284 -20.39 -3.91 -6.84
C ALA A 284 -19.20 -4.59 -7.53
N THR A 285 -18.06 -3.91 -7.61
CA THR A 285 -16.85 -4.52 -8.15
C THR A 285 -16.32 -5.47 -7.07
N ALA A 286 -16.18 -6.75 -7.39
CA ALA A 286 -15.49 -7.68 -6.49
C ALA A 286 -14.10 -7.12 -6.17
N ALA A 287 -13.57 -7.41 -4.97
CA ALA A 287 -12.32 -6.90 -4.37
C ALA A 287 -11.02 -7.20 -5.16
N ASN A 288 -11.13 -7.52 -6.45
CA ASN A 288 -10.04 -7.87 -7.35
C ASN A 288 -9.80 -6.79 -8.41
N VAL A 289 -10.00 -5.50 -8.11
CA VAL A 289 -9.32 -4.48 -8.92
C VAL A 289 -7.84 -4.54 -8.51
N PRO A 290 -6.96 -5.08 -9.35
CA PRO A 290 -5.55 -5.19 -9.01
C PRO A 290 -4.92 -3.84 -9.32
N THR A 291 -5.21 -2.82 -8.52
CA THR A 291 -4.31 -1.67 -8.49
C THR A 291 -3.17 -2.06 -7.58
N SER A 292 -2.01 -2.32 -8.19
CA SER A 292 -0.75 -2.68 -7.56
C SER A 292 -0.20 -1.66 -6.55
N LYS A 293 -1.00 -0.67 -6.13
CA LYS A 293 -0.58 0.46 -5.31
C LYS A 293 -1.33 0.63 -3.99
N ASN A 294 -2.61 0.24 -3.87
CA ASN A 294 -3.40 0.58 -2.68
C ASN A 294 -4.17 -0.61 -2.10
N VAL A 295 -3.49 -1.48 -1.33
CA VAL A 295 -4.18 -2.43 -0.40
C VAL A 295 -5.13 -1.68 0.55
N VAL A 296 -4.80 -0.40 0.81
CA VAL A 296 -5.55 0.60 1.56
C VAL A 296 -6.96 0.87 1.00
N GLU A 297 -7.15 0.73 -0.31
CA GLU A 297 -8.38 1.10 -1.01
C GLU A 297 -9.02 -0.09 -1.72
N ALA A 298 -8.65 -1.33 -1.38
CA ALA A 298 -9.16 -2.52 -2.09
C ALA A 298 -10.69 -2.75 -1.93
N TRP A 299 -11.38 -1.92 -1.15
CA TRP A 299 -12.74 -2.15 -0.68
C TRP A 299 -13.70 -1.08 -1.18
N SER A 300 -14.94 -1.49 -1.42
CA SER A 300 -16.07 -0.58 -1.71
C SER A 300 -16.06 0.13 -3.08
N TRP A 301 -15.47 -0.50 -4.09
CA TRP A 301 -15.56 -0.03 -5.48
C TRP A 301 -16.90 -0.39 -6.13
N VAL A 302 -17.47 0.57 -6.85
CA VAL A 302 -18.69 0.40 -7.65
C VAL A 302 -18.36 0.70 -9.10
N THR A 303 -18.65 -0.26 -9.99
CA THR A 303 -18.60 -0.01 -11.43
C THR A 303 -19.94 0.57 -11.87
N VAL A 304 -19.88 1.76 -12.48
CA VAL A 304 -21.01 2.44 -13.11
C VAL A 304 -20.80 2.40 -14.61
N GLN A 305 -21.78 1.91 -15.36
CA GLN A 305 -21.78 1.90 -16.82
C GLN A 305 -22.86 2.87 -17.32
N ALA A 306 -22.45 3.99 -17.89
CA ALA A 306 -23.36 5.00 -18.44
C ALA A 306 -23.87 4.57 -19.82
N LYS A 307 -25.18 4.41 -19.97
CA LYS A 307 -25.82 3.95 -21.22
C LYS A 307 -26.29 5.11 -22.10
N LYS A 308 -27.00 6.07 -21.51
CA LYS A 308 -27.55 7.25 -22.20
C LYS A 308 -27.53 8.48 -21.31
N LEU A 309 -27.74 9.65 -21.91
CA LEU A 309 -27.82 10.93 -21.20
C LEU A 309 -28.92 10.92 -20.14
N GLY A 310 -28.66 11.59 -19.01
CA GLY A 310 -29.58 11.68 -17.89
C GLY A 310 -28.87 11.62 -16.55
N VAL A 311 -29.62 11.35 -15.49
CA VAL A 311 -29.06 11.16 -14.13
C VAL A 311 -29.09 9.67 -13.82
N CYS A 312 -27.92 9.10 -13.57
CA CYS A 312 -27.76 7.75 -13.05
C CYS A 312 -27.96 7.79 -11.53
N GLU A 313 -29.05 7.20 -11.05
CA GLU A 313 -29.35 7.07 -9.62
C GLU A 313 -29.18 5.62 -9.17
N PHE A 314 -28.57 5.42 -8.01
CA PHE A 314 -28.43 4.10 -7.37
C PHE A 314 -28.24 4.23 -5.86
N ASP A 315 -28.47 3.14 -5.14
CA ASP A 315 -28.22 3.04 -3.71
C ASP A 315 -27.03 2.14 -3.44
N VAL A 316 -26.20 2.53 -2.47
CA VAL A 316 -25.20 1.68 -1.83
C VAL A 316 -25.67 1.37 -0.42
N VAL A 317 -25.75 0.10 -0.06
CA VAL A 317 -26.24 -0.35 1.24
C VAL A 317 -25.17 -1.13 1.97
N TRP A 318 -24.88 -0.75 3.21
CA TRP A 318 -24.06 -1.49 4.17
C TRP A 318 -25.00 -2.23 5.14
N PRO A 319 -25.22 -3.55 4.97
CA PRO A 319 -26.29 -4.26 5.67
C PRO A 319 -26.17 -4.26 7.19
N LYS A 320 -24.94 -4.27 7.71
CA LYS A 320 -24.68 -4.20 9.15
C LYS A 320 -24.78 -2.78 9.72
N GLY A 321 -24.79 -1.76 8.87
CA GLY A 321 -24.90 -0.35 9.28
C GLY A 321 -26.22 -0.06 10.00
N ASN A 322 -26.26 1.09 10.69
CA ASN A 322 -27.39 1.54 11.50
C ASN A 322 -27.92 0.43 12.43
N LYS A 323 -27.02 -0.14 13.24
CA LYS A 323 -27.29 -1.24 14.17
C LYS A 323 -27.93 -2.48 13.52
N GLY A 324 -27.55 -2.77 12.28
CA GLY A 324 -28.06 -3.91 11.50
C GLY A 324 -29.35 -3.65 10.74
N GLN A 325 -29.88 -2.41 10.73
CA GLN A 325 -31.03 -2.05 9.91
C GLN A 325 -30.65 -1.82 8.43
N GLY A 326 -29.36 -1.72 8.14
CA GLY A 326 -28.84 -1.28 6.85
C GLY A 326 -28.68 0.24 6.83
N ALA A 327 -27.47 0.69 6.53
CA ALA A 327 -27.20 2.09 6.22
C ALA A 327 -27.15 2.26 4.70
N THR A 328 -27.80 3.30 4.18
CA THR A 328 -27.93 3.52 2.74
C THR A 328 -27.36 4.88 2.35
N ALA A 329 -26.55 4.91 1.30
CA ALA A 329 -26.17 6.12 0.59
C ALA A 329 -26.88 6.17 -0.77
N ALA A 330 -27.69 7.20 -0.98
CA ALA A 330 -28.29 7.49 -2.28
C ALA A 330 -27.30 8.27 -3.15
N VAL A 331 -27.12 7.82 -4.37
CA VAL A 331 -26.12 8.32 -5.30
C VAL A 331 -26.78 8.91 -6.54
N LYS A 332 -26.22 10.02 -7.03
CA LYS A 332 -26.53 10.58 -8.35
C LYS A 332 -25.25 10.87 -9.14
N VAL A 333 -25.20 10.43 -10.39
CA VAL A 333 -24.11 10.67 -11.34
C VAL A 333 -24.71 11.24 -12.63
N ASN A 334 -24.20 12.39 -13.08
CA ASN A 334 -24.68 13.02 -14.30
C ASN A 334 -24.04 12.36 -15.52
N VAL A 335 -24.87 11.87 -16.46
CA VAL A 335 -24.41 11.32 -17.73
C VAL A 335 -24.55 12.37 -18.82
N VAL A 336 -23.40 12.83 -19.33
CA VAL A 336 -23.27 13.93 -20.28
C VAL A 336 -22.74 13.45 -21.64
N GLN A 337 -22.89 14.29 -22.66
CA GLN A 337 -22.32 14.04 -23.98
C GLN A 337 -20.94 14.66 -24.09
N LEU A 338 -20.03 14.02 -24.84
CA LEU A 338 -18.74 14.62 -25.18
C LEU A 338 -19.01 15.83 -26.11
N VAL A 339 -18.83 17.05 -25.61
CA VAL A 339 -18.84 18.24 -26.46
C VAL A 339 -17.47 18.32 -27.12
N LYS A 340 -17.42 18.03 -28.42
CA LYS A 340 -16.19 18.23 -29.20
C LYS A 340 -15.91 19.75 -29.21
N PRO A 341 -14.71 20.22 -28.85
CA PRO A 341 -14.38 21.64 -29.00
C PRO A 341 -14.60 22.00 -30.48
N SER A 342 -15.44 22.99 -30.74
CA SER A 342 -15.56 23.56 -32.09
C SER A 342 -14.18 24.14 -32.42
N GLY A 343 -13.48 23.52 -33.36
CA GLY A 343 -12.18 24.02 -33.82
C GLY A 343 -12.35 25.43 -34.37
N ASN A 344 -11.69 26.39 -33.73
CA ASN A 344 -11.29 27.65 -34.33
C ASN A 344 -9.83 27.53 -34.73
#